data_AF-A0A6M0VBL6-F1
#
_entry.id   AF-A0A6M0VBL6-F1
#
_cell.length_a   1.000
_cell.length_b   1.000
_cell.length_c   1.000
_cell.angle_alpha   90.00
_cell.angle_beta   90.00
_cell.angle_gamma   90.00
#
_symmetry.space_group_name_H-M   'P 1'
#
loop_
_entity.id
_entity.type
_entity.pdbx_description
1 polymer ?
#
loop_
_entity_poly.entity_id
_entity_poly.type
_entity_poly.pdbx_seq_one_letter_code
_entity_poly.pdbx_strand_id
1 'polypeptide(L)'
;MSFAIIRNVKYKMPNLQSISRHNERQNKNYGNKDIDIEKSDLNYHLRKPIENSYEKEFYRLREENNLKGNLRLTGKKQSNVACEFLITSDNEFFKSIGEDQTKRYFQDAYEFACKKCGEDNIISATVHMDETTPHMHLTYIPVVEGVRKGEKVNKINASEFWKGFNSY
;
A
#
# COMPACT_ATOMS: atom_id res chain seq x y z
N MET A 1 -12.14 11.26 -21.89
CA MET A 1 -10.77 10.69 -21.93
C MET A 1 -10.45 10.30 -20.51
N SER A 2 -10.20 9.01 -20.26
CA SER A 2 -9.90 8.49 -18.94
C SER A 2 -8.39 8.48 -18.68
N PHE A 3 -7.98 8.69 -17.45
CA PHE A 3 -6.57 8.70 -17.04
C PHE A 3 -6.28 7.57 -16.08
N ALA A 4 -5.10 6.96 -16.20
CA ALA A 4 -4.56 6.12 -15.14
C ALA A 4 -4.11 7.03 -13.98
N ILE A 5 -4.52 6.69 -12.76
CA ILE A 5 -4.22 7.45 -11.55
C ILE A 5 -3.41 6.56 -10.61
N ILE A 6 -2.22 7.03 -10.25
CA ILE A 6 -1.41 6.45 -9.16
C ILE A 6 -1.04 7.59 -8.21
N ARG A 7 -1.54 7.53 -6.98
CA ARG A 7 -1.18 8.49 -5.92
C ARG A 7 -0.40 7.78 -4.82
N ASN A 8 0.75 8.34 -4.48
CA ASN A 8 1.57 7.85 -3.37
C ASN A 8 1.33 8.66 -2.09
N VAL A 9 1.06 7.97 -0.98
CA VAL A 9 0.93 8.56 0.36
C VAL A 9 1.98 7.95 1.28
N LYS A 10 2.56 8.75 2.19
CA LYS A 10 3.57 8.31 3.15
C LYS A 10 2.94 8.23 4.53
N TYR A 11 3.22 7.15 5.27
CA TYR A 11 2.64 6.91 6.58
C TYR A 11 3.71 6.77 7.67
N LYS A 12 3.38 7.32 8.84
CA LYS A 12 4.12 7.09 10.10
C LYS A 12 3.47 5.93 10.85
N MET A 13 4.17 5.40 11.85
CA MET A 13 3.70 4.26 12.64
C MET A 13 2.28 4.43 13.20
N PRO A 14 1.89 5.57 13.81
CA PRO A 14 0.55 5.75 14.35
C PRO A 14 -0.57 5.74 13.29
N ASN A 15 -0.24 5.95 12.01
CA ASN A 15 -1.23 5.91 10.93
C ASN A 15 -1.61 4.48 10.55
N LEU A 16 -0.73 3.50 10.77
CA LEU A 16 -0.90 2.12 10.28
C LEU A 16 -2.16 1.45 10.82
N GLN A 17 -2.55 1.74 12.07
CA GLN A 17 -3.77 1.19 12.66
C GLN A 17 -5.02 1.69 11.93
N SER A 18 -5.09 3.00 11.63
CA SER A 18 -6.25 3.59 10.99
C SER A 18 -6.42 3.09 9.55
N ILE A 19 -5.34 3.06 8.77
CA ILE A 19 -5.37 2.60 7.38
C ILE A 19 -5.63 1.09 7.28
N SER A 20 -5.08 0.29 8.20
CA SER A 20 -5.35 -1.14 8.26
C SER A 20 -6.84 -1.40 8.50
N ARG A 21 -7.45 -0.68 9.45
CA ARG A 21 -8.87 -0.83 9.73
C ARG A 21 -9.77 -0.39 8.58
N HIS A 22 -9.34 0.62 7.82
CA HIS A 22 -10.06 1.08 6.64
C HIS A 22 -9.97 0.07 5.49
N ASN A 23 -8.75 -0.31 5.11
CA ASN A 23 -8.47 -1.15 3.95
C ASN A 23 -8.93 -2.60 4.15
N GLU A 24 -8.79 -3.12 5.38
CA GLU A 24 -9.20 -4.49 5.72
C GLU A 24 -10.65 -4.56 6.23
N ARG A 25 -11.42 -3.48 6.04
CA ARG A 25 -12.83 -3.33 6.43
C ARG A 25 -13.15 -3.76 7.88
N GLN A 26 -12.29 -3.42 8.84
CA GLN A 26 -12.41 -3.85 10.25
C GLN A 26 -13.27 -2.92 11.12
N ASN A 27 -13.74 -1.80 10.59
CA ASN A 27 -14.61 -0.90 11.35
C ASN A 27 -16.07 -1.34 11.27
N LYS A 28 -16.82 -1.14 12.37
CA LYS A 28 -18.27 -1.36 12.39
C LYS A 28 -19.04 -0.29 11.59
N ASN A 29 -18.56 0.95 11.65
CA ASN A 29 -19.16 2.10 10.99
C ASN A 29 -18.07 2.88 10.25
N TYR A 30 -18.41 3.41 9.09
CA TYR A 30 -17.54 4.27 8.29
C TYR A 30 -18.13 5.67 8.19
N GLY A 31 -17.28 6.70 8.30
CA GLY A 31 -17.69 8.07 8.01
C GLY A 31 -17.87 8.33 6.53
N ASN A 32 -17.23 7.53 5.67
CA ASN A 32 -17.42 7.56 4.23
C ASN A 32 -18.79 6.94 3.89
N LYS A 33 -19.68 7.75 3.32
CA LYS A 33 -21.03 7.32 2.92
C LYS A 33 -21.03 6.56 1.60
N ASP A 34 -19.91 6.58 0.88
CA ASP A 34 -19.77 5.91 -0.40
C ASP A 34 -19.43 4.42 -0.26
N ILE A 35 -19.10 3.95 0.94
CA ILE A 35 -18.88 2.53 1.23
C ILE A 35 -20.23 1.82 1.31
N ASP A 36 -20.47 0.93 0.36
CA ASP A 36 -21.59 0.02 0.31
C ASP A 36 -21.21 -1.31 0.98
N ILE A 37 -21.53 -1.46 2.26
CA ILE A 37 -21.13 -2.62 3.07
C ILE A 37 -21.61 -3.94 2.44
N GLU A 38 -22.76 -3.95 1.77
CA GLU A 38 -23.32 -5.15 1.12
C GLU A 38 -22.45 -5.64 -0.05
N LYS A 39 -21.59 -4.77 -0.59
CA LYS A 39 -20.63 -5.09 -1.65
C LYS A 39 -19.23 -5.40 -1.14
N SER A 40 -18.99 -5.36 0.18
CA SER A 40 -17.64 -5.61 0.75
C SER A 40 -17.08 -6.97 0.37
N ASP A 41 -17.94 -7.96 0.13
CA ASP A 41 -17.56 -9.30 -0.32
C ASP A 41 -17.00 -9.34 -1.76
N LEU A 42 -17.18 -8.26 -2.52
CA LEU A 42 -16.57 -8.09 -3.86
C LEU A 42 -15.14 -7.56 -3.77
N ASN A 43 -14.71 -7.04 -2.61
CA ASN A 43 -13.33 -6.65 -2.40
C ASN A 43 -12.43 -7.89 -2.38
N TYR A 44 -11.21 -7.76 -2.87
CA TYR A 44 -10.28 -8.88 -2.90
C TYR A 44 -8.84 -8.44 -2.74
N HIS A 45 -8.02 -9.36 -2.24
CA HIS A 45 -6.60 -9.14 -2.04
C HIS A 45 -5.80 -9.77 -3.17
N LEU A 46 -4.84 -9.01 -3.69
CA LEU A 46 -3.70 -9.53 -4.45
C LEU A 46 -2.56 -9.91 -3.51
N ARG A 47 -2.45 -9.20 -2.38
CA ARG A 47 -1.58 -9.55 -1.26
C ARG A 47 -2.32 -9.31 0.04
N LYS A 48 -2.66 -10.37 0.76
CA LYS A 48 -3.31 -10.28 2.07
C LYS A 48 -2.25 -10.23 3.18
N PRO A 49 -2.37 -9.33 4.17
CA PRO A 49 -1.49 -9.35 5.33
C PRO A 49 -1.69 -10.65 6.13
N ILE A 50 -0.62 -11.19 6.71
CA ILE A 50 -0.70 -12.35 7.59
C ILE A 50 -1.20 -11.91 8.98
N GLU A 51 -0.68 -10.79 9.46
CA GLU A 51 -1.08 -10.22 10.74
C GLU A 51 -2.40 -9.44 10.68
N ASN A 52 -3.06 -9.33 11.83
CA ASN A 52 -4.36 -8.67 11.92
C ASN A 52 -4.30 -7.13 11.90
N SER A 53 -3.11 -6.54 11.81
CA SER A 53 -2.92 -5.12 11.60
C SER A 53 -1.66 -4.82 10.78
N TYR A 54 -1.67 -3.71 10.05
CA TYR A 54 -0.50 -3.29 9.27
C TYR A 54 0.71 -2.93 10.15
N GLU A 55 0.49 -2.52 11.39
CA GLU A 55 1.58 -2.30 12.34
C GLU A 55 2.29 -3.62 12.69
N LYS A 56 1.54 -4.67 12.99
CA LYS A 56 2.12 -5.99 13.27
C LYS A 56 2.77 -6.59 12.03
N GLU A 57 2.10 -6.47 10.88
CA GLU A 57 2.65 -6.94 9.61
C GLU A 57 3.95 -6.22 9.25
N PHE A 58 4.04 -4.91 9.54
CA PHE A 58 5.28 -4.15 9.39
C PHE A 58 6.41 -4.74 10.24
N TYR A 59 6.16 -5.06 11.52
CA TYR A 59 7.20 -5.64 12.37
C TYR A 59 7.59 -7.05 11.92
N ARG A 60 6.61 -7.87 11.52
CA ARG A 60 6.82 -9.22 10.97
C ARG A 60 7.74 -9.17 9.74
N LEU A 61 7.38 -8.36 8.74
CA LEU A 61 8.18 -8.19 7.51
C LEU A 61 9.55 -7.57 7.81
N ARG A 62 9.64 -6.64 8.76
CA ARG A 62 10.91 -6.05 9.17
C ARG A 62 11.86 -7.09 9.76
N GLU A 63 11.38 -8.01 10.58
CA GLU A 63 12.17 -9.10 11.13
C GLU A 63 12.51 -10.14 10.05
N GLU A 64 11.50 -10.62 9.33
CA GLU A 64 11.64 -11.64 8.27
C GLU A 64 12.65 -11.23 7.20
N ASN A 65 12.53 -10.00 6.69
CA ASN A 65 13.43 -9.48 5.66
C ASN A 65 14.70 -8.83 6.24
N ASN A 66 14.93 -8.94 7.54
CA ASN A 66 16.09 -8.41 8.26
C ASN A 66 16.33 -6.91 8.00
N LEU A 67 15.24 -6.12 7.87
CA LEU A 67 15.29 -4.73 7.44
C LEU A 67 15.91 -3.84 8.53
N LYS A 68 16.96 -3.12 8.14
CA LYS A 68 17.68 -2.18 9.00
C LYS A 68 17.10 -0.76 8.90
N GLY A 69 17.61 0.15 9.72
CA GLY A 69 17.24 1.56 9.68
C GLY A 69 17.01 2.14 11.08
N ASN A 70 17.52 3.35 11.30
CA ASN A 70 17.29 4.10 12.53
C ASN A 70 15.97 4.85 12.42
N LEU A 71 14.86 4.12 12.57
CA LEU A 71 13.52 4.68 12.49
C LEU A 71 13.15 5.38 13.79
N ARG A 72 12.75 6.65 13.68
CA ARG A 72 12.15 7.37 14.81
C ARG A 72 10.65 7.14 14.79
N LEU A 73 10.18 6.22 15.63
CA LEU A 73 8.76 5.82 15.68
C LEU A 73 7.90 6.71 16.58
N THR A 74 8.52 7.49 17.47
CA THR A 74 7.83 8.33 18.46
C THR A 74 8.31 9.79 18.45
N GLY A 75 7.52 10.67 19.06
CA GLY A 75 7.79 12.10 19.19
C GLY A 75 7.34 12.95 17.99
N LYS A 76 7.80 14.21 17.92
CA LYS A 76 7.33 15.21 16.94
C LYS A 76 7.80 14.94 15.50
N LYS A 77 9.04 14.48 15.31
CA LYS A 77 9.64 14.20 13.98
C LYS A 77 9.78 12.69 13.76
N GLN A 78 8.68 12.03 13.41
CA GLN A 78 8.67 10.59 13.14
C GLN A 78 9.13 10.27 11.71
N SER A 79 9.76 9.12 11.54
CA SER A 79 10.08 8.53 10.24
C SER A 79 8.81 8.04 9.54
N ASN A 80 8.78 8.16 8.21
CA ASN A 80 7.79 7.44 7.41
C ASN A 80 8.24 5.98 7.30
N VAL A 81 7.36 5.07 7.69
CA VAL A 81 7.64 3.62 7.82
C VAL A 81 6.98 2.79 6.72
N ALA A 82 5.90 3.32 6.14
CA ALA A 82 5.21 2.71 5.01
C ALA A 82 4.84 3.78 3.97
N CYS A 83 4.56 3.33 2.77
CA CYS A 83 3.95 4.12 1.70
C CYS A 83 2.75 3.34 1.16
N GLU A 84 1.80 4.04 0.55
CA GLU A 84 0.65 3.43 -0.09
C GLU A 84 0.43 4.03 -1.47
N PHE A 85 0.31 3.15 -2.47
CA PHE A 85 -0.26 3.51 -3.76
C PHE A 85 -1.76 3.35 -3.72
N LEU A 86 -2.47 4.43 -4.02
CA LEU A 86 -3.85 4.38 -4.49
C LEU A 86 -3.80 4.30 -6.02
N ILE A 87 -4.21 3.18 -6.58
CA ILE A 87 -4.23 2.94 -8.03
C ILE A 87 -5.67 2.85 -8.51
N THR A 88 -6.04 3.65 -9.51
CA THR A 88 -7.41 3.69 -10.04
C THR A 88 -7.45 4.37 -11.41
N SER A 89 -8.65 4.60 -11.93
CA SER A 89 -8.99 5.45 -13.06
C SER A 89 -10.32 6.13 -12.75
N ASP A 90 -11.10 6.55 -13.76
CA ASP A 90 -12.47 6.99 -13.57
C ASP A 90 -13.48 5.82 -13.66
N ASN A 91 -14.71 6.09 -13.22
CA ASN A 91 -15.78 5.10 -13.20
C ASN A 91 -16.19 4.68 -14.64
N GLU A 92 -16.17 5.61 -15.59
CA GLU A 92 -16.49 5.32 -17.00
C GLU A 92 -15.52 4.28 -17.60
N PHE A 93 -14.23 4.39 -17.29
CA PHE A 93 -13.22 3.41 -17.69
C PHE A 93 -13.55 2.01 -17.19
N PHE A 94 -13.78 1.83 -15.88
CA PHE A 94 -14.06 0.51 -15.32
C PHE A 94 -15.38 -0.08 -15.82
N LYS A 95 -16.40 0.75 -16.03
CA LYS A 95 -17.65 0.34 -16.70
C LYS A 95 -17.40 -0.14 -18.13
N SER A 96 -16.53 0.54 -18.87
CA SER A 96 -16.26 0.21 -20.28
C SER A 96 -15.50 -1.11 -20.46
N ILE A 97 -14.60 -1.45 -19.54
CA ILE A 97 -13.78 -2.67 -19.65
C ILE A 97 -14.42 -3.89 -18.98
N GLY A 98 -15.38 -3.67 -18.08
CA GLY A 98 -16.07 -4.73 -17.36
C GLY A 98 -15.23 -5.39 -16.26
N GLU A 99 -15.83 -6.33 -15.52
CA GLU A 99 -15.24 -6.90 -14.30
C GLU A 99 -13.95 -7.68 -14.54
N ASP A 100 -13.91 -8.54 -15.57
CA ASP A 100 -12.74 -9.38 -15.84
C ASP A 100 -11.51 -8.55 -16.23
N GLN A 101 -11.68 -7.53 -17.08
CA GLN A 101 -10.59 -6.63 -17.42
C GLN A 101 -10.24 -5.69 -16.26
N THR A 102 -11.19 -5.37 -15.38
CA THR A 102 -10.90 -4.63 -14.14
C THR A 102 -9.99 -5.44 -13.22
N LYS A 103 -10.24 -6.74 -13.04
CA LYS A 103 -9.36 -7.65 -12.30
C LYS A 103 -7.97 -7.73 -12.92
N ARG A 104 -7.90 -7.88 -14.25
CA ARG A 104 -6.63 -7.86 -14.99
C ARG A 104 -5.89 -6.53 -14.82
N TYR A 105 -6.59 -5.40 -14.88
CA TYR A 105 -5.99 -4.07 -14.69
C TYR A 105 -5.30 -3.97 -13.33
N PHE A 106 -5.94 -4.41 -12.25
CA PHE A 106 -5.33 -4.36 -10.91
C PHE A 106 -4.22 -5.39 -10.73
N GLN A 107 -4.31 -6.57 -11.36
CA GLN A 107 -3.21 -7.54 -11.40
C GLN A 107 -1.97 -6.95 -12.09
N ASP A 108 -2.12 -6.37 -13.28
CA ASP A 108 -1.02 -5.74 -14.02
C ASP A 108 -0.42 -4.56 -13.22
N ALA A 109 -1.26 -3.76 -12.57
CA ALA A 109 -0.83 -2.66 -11.71
C ALA A 109 -0.08 -3.14 -10.46
N TYR A 110 -0.51 -4.24 -9.85
CA TYR A 110 0.16 -4.88 -8.72
C TYR A 110 1.55 -5.37 -9.13
N GLU A 111 1.65 -6.10 -10.24
CA GLU A 111 2.94 -6.58 -10.76
C GLU A 111 3.90 -5.42 -11.10
N PHE A 112 3.38 -4.35 -11.68
CA PHE A 112 4.15 -3.13 -11.92
C PHE A 112 4.68 -2.54 -10.61
N ALA A 113 3.85 -2.43 -9.58
CA ALA A 113 4.26 -1.92 -8.27
C ALA A 113 5.26 -2.85 -7.56
N CYS A 114 5.08 -4.17 -7.65
CA CYS A 114 6.01 -5.16 -7.09
C CYS A 114 7.43 -5.00 -7.62
N LYS A 115 7.59 -4.73 -8.93
CA LYS A 115 8.91 -4.48 -9.54
C LYS A 115 9.65 -3.31 -8.88
N LYS A 116 8.92 -2.34 -8.33
CA LYS A 116 9.51 -1.16 -7.67
C LYS A 116 9.65 -1.33 -6.16
N CYS A 117 8.64 -1.88 -5.50
CA CYS A 117 8.59 -1.97 -4.04
C CYS A 117 9.31 -3.21 -3.49
N GLY A 118 9.49 -4.24 -4.32
CA GLY A 118 9.80 -5.59 -3.87
C GLY A 118 8.55 -6.24 -3.26
N GLU A 119 8.12 -7.36 -3.83
CA GLU A 119 6.90 -8.06 -3.40
C GLU A 119 6.95 -8.45 -1.91
N ASP A 120 8.12 -8.90 -1.44
CA ASP A 120 8.35 -9.25 -0.03
C ASP A 120 8.20 -8.08 0.94
N ASN A 121 8.19 -6.82 0.44
CA ASN A 121 8.01 -5.63 1.27
C ASN A 121 6.57 -5.11 1.25
N ILE A 122 5.65 -5.76 0.53
CA ILE A 122 4.24 -5.39 0.49
C ILE A 122 3.54 -5.90 1.75
N ILE A 123 2.93 -4.96 2.47
CA ILE A 123 2.10 -5.22 3.66
C ILE A 123 0.72 -5.74 3.24
N SER A 124 0.08 -5.05 2.30
CA SER A 124 -1.23 -5.44 1.76
C SER A 124 -1.43 -4.81 0.37
N ALA A 125 -2.14 -5.52 -0.49
CA ALA A 125 -2.68 -5.02 -1.75
C ALA A 125 -4.13 -5.48 -1.85
N THR A 126 -5.05 -4.58 -1.53
CA THR A 126 -6.50 -4.83 -1.54
C THR A 126 -7.19 -3.96 -2.57
N VAL A 127 -8.12 -4.53 -3.31
CA VAL A 127 -8.97 -3.85 -4.28
C VAL A 127 -10.34 -3.64 -3.66
N HIS A 128 -10.75 -2.39 -3.58
CA HIS A 128 -12.09 -2.00 -3.14
C HIS A 128 -13.00 -1.86 -4.37
N MET A 129 -14.08 -2.65 -4.37
CA MET A 129 -15.16 -2.66 -5.36
C MET A 129 -16.48 -2.14 -4.76
N ASP A 130 -16.47 -1.86 -3.46
CA ASP A 130 -17.60 -1.44 -2.63
C ASP A 130 -17.72 0.09 -2.45
N GLU A 131 -16.89 0.86 -3.15
CA GLU A 131 -16.91 2.33 -3.15
C GLU A 131 -17.29 2.86 -4.54
N THR A 132 -17.35 4.19 -4.71
CA THR A 132 -17.84 4.83 -5.95
C THR A 132 -17.10 4.38 -7.22
N THR A 133 -15.78 4.17 -7.13
CA THR A 133 -14.94 3.78 -8.27
C THR A 133 -13.98 2.70 -7.81
N PRO A 134 -13.83 1.58 -8.56
CA PRO A 134 -12.85 0.55 -8.24
C PRO A 134 -11.45 1.14 -8.03
N HIS A 135 -10.79 0.78 -6.94
CA HIS A 135 -9.43 1.24 -6.67
C HIS A 135 -8.66 0.26 -5.81
N MET A 136 -7.34 0.24 -5.97
CA MET A 136 -6.44 -0.58 -5.18
C MET A 136 -5.69 0.27 -4.16
N HIS A 137 -5.68 -0.20 -2.92
CA HIS A 137 -4.75 0.22 -1.88
C HIS A 137 -3.60 -0.77 -1.80
N LEU A 138 -2.40 -0.35 -2.21
CA LEU A 138 -1.17 -1.14 -2.09
C LEU A 138 -0.23 -0.48 -1.09
N THR A 139 -0.19 -1.01 0.13
CA THR A 139 0.67 -0.54 1.22
C THR A 139 1.95 -1.37 1.29
N TYR A 140 3.10 -0.72 1.38
CA TYR A 140 4.41 -1.37 1.40
C TYR A 140 5.44 -0.63 2.27
N ILE A 141 6.52 -1.33 2.63
CA ILE A 141 7.67 -0.78 3.33
C ILE A 141 8.67 -0.23 2.30
N PRO A 142 9.04 1.06 2.33
CA PRO A 142 9.99 1.63 1.37
C PRO A 142 11.42 1.23 1.72
N VAL A 143 11.87 0.11 1.15
CA VAL A 143 13.19 -0.48 1.35
C VAL A 143 14.16 0.00 0.28
N VAL A 144 15.35 0.40 0.70
CA VAL A 144 16.47 0.73 -0.19
C VAL A 144 17.70 -0.05 0.24
N GLU A 145 18.57 -0.34 -0.72
CA GLU A 145 19.90 -0.85 -0.41
C GLU A 145 20.74 0.26 0.25
N GLY A 146 21.59 -0.13 1.19
CA GLY A 146 22.53 0.75 1.85
C GLY A 146 23.73 -0.01 2.38
N VAL A 147 24.62 0.71 3.06
CA VAL A 147 25.81 0.13 3.69
C VAL A 147 25.80 0.47 5.17
N ARG A 148 26.05 -0.51 6.03
CA ARG A 148 26.20 -0.33 7.47
C ARG A 148 27.44 -1.09 7.93
N LYS A 149 28.40 -0.38 8.54
CA LYS A 149 29.68 -0.96 8.97
C LYS A 149 30.44 -1.70 7.85
N GLY A 150 30.33 -1.23 6.61
CA GLY A 150 30.98 -1.84 5.45
C GLY A 150 30.20 -2.97 4.77
N GLU A 151 29.09 -3.42 5.34
CA GLU A 151 28.27 -4.49 4.78
C GLU A 151 27.03 -3.94 4.06
N LYS A 152 26.65 -4.58 2.95
CA LYS A 152 25.39 -4.27 2.26
C LYS A 152 24.21 -4.69 3.13
N VAL A 153 23.24 -3.80 3.28
CA VAL A 153 22.02 -4.03 4.05
C VAL A 153 20.82 -3.44 3.35
N ASN A 154 19.67 -4.07 3.52
CA ASN A 154 18.38 -3.48 3.19
C ASN A 154 17.93 -2.60 4.35
N LYS A 155 17.61 -1.33 4.09
CA LYS A 155 17.18 -0.37 5.10
C LYS A 155 15.86 0.31 4.73
N ILE A 156 15.05 0.60 5.73
CA ILE A 156 13.78 1.33 5.57
C ILE A 156 14.10 2.83 5.48
N ASN A 157 13.86 3.45 4.33
CA ASN A 157 14.04 4.90 4.12
C ASN A 157 13.13 5.44 3.00
N ALA A 158 11.96 5.94 3.38
CA ALA A 158 10.99 6.51 2.44
C ALA A 158 11.54 7.69 1.62
N SER A 159 12.38 8.54 2.21
CA SER A 159 12.91 9.71 1.49
C SER A 159 13.88 9.29 0.39
N GLU A 160 14.77 8.35 0.69
CA GLU A 160 15.75 7.83 -0.26
C GLU A 160 15.09 6.98 -1.34
N PHE A 161 14.10 6.15 -0.98
CA PHE A 161 13.31 5.37 -1.93
C PHE A 161 12.72 6.24 -3.05
N TRP A 162 12.29 7.45 -2.69
CA TRP A 162 11.65 8.40 -3.59
C TRP A 162 12.58 9.45 -4.22
N LYS A 163 13.84 9.58 -3.76
CA LYS A 163 14.78 10.57 -4.33
C LYS A 163 15.12 10.30 -5.80
N GLY A 164 15.12 9.04 -6.22
CA GLY A 164 15.32 8.65 -7.63
C GLY A 164 14.10 8.90 -8.54
N PHE A 165 13.07 9.59 -8.07
CA PHE A 165 11.79 9.76 -8.77
C PHE A 165 11.43 11.22 -9.09
N ASN A 166 12.22 12.21 -8.62
CA ASN A 166 12.06 13.62 -8.99
C ASN A 166 12.69 13.95 -10.36
N SER A 167 13.03 12.94 -11.17
CA SER A 167 13.54 13.09 -12.53
C SER A 167 12.56 12.42 -13.50
N TYR A 168 11.42 13.08 -13.72
CA TYR A 168 10.61 12.93 -14.93
C TYR A 168 10.36 14.33 -15.48
#